data_AF-A0A3D3DC45-F1
#
_entry.id   AF-A0A3D3DC45-F1
#
_cell.length_a   1.000
_cell.length_b   1.000
_cell.length_c   1.000
_cell.angle_alpha   90.00
_cell.angle_beta   90.00
_cell.angle_gamma   90.00
#
_symmetry.space_group_name_H-M   'P 1'
#
loop_
_entity.id
_entity.type
_entity.pdbx_description
1 polymer ?
#
loop_
_entity_poly.entity_id
_entity_poly.type
_entity_poly.pdbx_seq_one_letter_code
_entity_poly.pdbx_strand_id
1 'polypeptide(L)'
;MKILNIKVPQNKEIFFSSPADKIGSLLEENKKIFSQYSFKILNQPFKEVRENSRKEVVQGALRFSKKFDPDIEEKINPAYQYIIQTGHQPAFFHPGIWMKNIFLNELIKSPLSDKSLGLNIFLDNDNCKDLNFSLPALSSNGNLRME
;
A
#
# COMPACT_ATOMS: atom_id res chain seq x y z
N MET A 1 10.38 -23.96 3.83
CA MET A 1 9.23 -23.03 3.82
C MET A 1 8.16 -23.60 4.75
N LYS A 2 7.81 -22.89 5.84
CA LYS A 2 6.83 -23.40 6.82
C LYS A 2 5.43 -23.14 6.27
N ILE A 3 4.64 -24.18 6.04
CA ILE A 3 3.24 -24.01 5.64
C ILE A 3 2.49 -23.46 6.84
N LEU A 4 1.97 -22.24 6.72
CA LEU A 4 1.10 -21.63 7.71
C LEU A 4 -0.34 -21.97 7.36
N ASN A 5 -1.00 -22.78 8.19
CA ASN A 5 -2.43 -23.06 8.06
C ASN A 5 -3.22 -21.87 8.62
N ILE A 6 -3.39 -20.84 7.80
CA ILE A 6 -4.14 -19.63 8.15
C ILE A 6 -5.61 -19.85 7.75
N LYS A 7 -6.53 -19.59 8.69
CA LYS A 7 -7.97 -19.53 8.39
C LYS A 7 -8.36 -18.10 8.04
N VAL A 8 -9.33 -17.94 7.15
CA VAL A 8 -9.92 -16.63 6.85
C VAL A 8 -10.50 -16.05 8.16
N PRO A 9 -10.15 -14.81 8.54
CA PRO A 9 -10.69 -14.17 9.74
C PRO A 9 -12.22 -14.17 9.76
N GLN A 10 -12.82 -14.41 10.93
CA GLN A 10 -14.27 -14.36 11.14
C GLN A 10 -14.60 -13.23 12.13
N ASN A 11 -15.88 -12.91 12.36
CA ASN A 11 -16.29 -11.97 13.42
C ASN A 11 -15.59 -10.59 13.42
N LYS A 12 -15.35 -10.00 12.24
CA LYS A 12 -14.64 -8.71 12.06
C LYS A 12 -13.18 -8.70 12.54
N GLU A 13 -12.57 -9.88 12.66
CA GLU A 13 -11.15 -10.01 12.94
C GLU A 13 -10.30 -9.53 11.75
N ILE A 14 -9.11 -9.02 12.06
CA ILE A 14 -8.11 -8.63 11.07
C ILE A 14 -6.89 -9.50 11.26
N PHE A 15 -6.42 -10.11 10.17
CA PHE A 15 -5.20 -10.92 10.19
C PHE A 15 -4.05 -10.19 9.53
N PHE A 16 -2.95 -10.04 10.28
CA PHE A 16 -1.68 -9.53 9.79
C PHE A 16 -0.64 -10.66 9.84
N SER A 17 -0.05 -10.99 8.69
CA SER A 17 1.11 -11.89 8.64
C SER A 17 2.38 -11.08 8.57
N SER A 18 3.26 -11.36 9.54
CA SER A 18 4.11 -10.43 10.27
C SER A 18 3.31 -9.42 11.11
N PRO A 19 3.41 -9.48 12.45
CA PRO A 19 2.87 -8.46 13.35
C PRO A 19 3.37 -7.05 13.02
N ALA A 20 2.54 -6.02 13.24
CA ALA A 20 2.84 -4.64 12.85
C ALA A 20 4.08 -4.06 13.56
N ASP A 21 4.36 -4.49 14.79
CA ASP A 21 5.57 -4.16 15.55
C ASP A 21 6.87 -4.65 14.90
N LYS A 22 6.79 -5.64 13.99
CA LYS A 22 7.96 -6.14 13.25
C LYS A 22 8.28 -5.37 11.98
N ILE A 23 7.45 -4.40 11.58
CA ILE A 23 7.63 -3.67 10.33
C ILE A 23 9.01 -2.99 10.26
N GLY A 24 9.47 -2.37 11.34
CA GLY A 24 10.80 -1.75 11.38
C GLY A 24 11.92 -2.76 11.08
N SER A 25 11.85 -3.96 11.65
CA SER A 25 12.84 -5.02 11.38
C SER A 25 12.82 -5.50 9.92
N LEU A 26 11.64 -5.59 9.31
CA LEU A 26 11.48 -5.98 7.91
C LEU A 26 12.05 -4.92 6.95
N LEU A 27 11.92 -3.64 7.29
CA LEU A 27 12.50 -2.54 6.50
C LEU A 27 14.04 -2.63 6.47
N GLU A 28 14.66 -2.86 7.63
CA GLU A 28 16.12 -3.01 7.73
C GLU A 28 16.61 -4.30 7.06
N GLU A 29 15.87 -5.40 7.17
CA GLU A 29 16.18 -6.65 6.49
C GLU A 29 16.14 -6.47 4.95
N ASN A 30 15.07 -5.86 4.43
CA ASN A 30 14.96 -5.57 3.00
C ASN A 30 16.11 -4.70 2.51
N LYS A 31 16.51 -3.68 3.28
CA LYS A 31 17.67 -2.83 2.96
C LYS A 31 18.96 -3.65 2.86
N LYS A 32 19.20 -4.58 3.80
CA LYS A 32 20.36 -5.49 3.77
C LYS A 32 20.32 -6.38 2.54
N ILE A 33 19.20 -7.02 2.23
CA ILE A 33 19.02 -7.88 1.06
C ILE A 33 19.39 -7.12 -0.23
N PHE A 34 18.81 -5.93 -0.44
CA PHE A 34 19.10 -5.15 -1.65
C PHE A 34 20.56 -4.68 -1.72
N SER A 35 21.21 -4.42 -0.58
CA SER A 35 22.62 -4.01 -0.55
C SER A 35 23.59 -5.12 -0.99
N GLN A 36 23.15 -6.38 -0.95
CA GLN A 36 23.94 -7.54 -1.34
C GLN A 36 23.85 -7.83 -2.85
N TYR A 37 22.94 -7.20 -3.58
CA TYR A 37 22.77 -7.43 -5.01
C TYR A 37 23.86 -6.74 -5.82
N SER A 38 24.69 -7.53 -6.52
CA SER A 38 25.85 -7.08 -7.29
C SER A 38 25.74 -7.31 -8.80
N PHE A 39 24.55 -7.65 -9.31
CA PHE A 39 24.32 -7.91 -10.73
C PHE A 39 24.04 -6.63 -11.54
N LYS A 40 24.01 -6.79 -12.87
CA LYS A 40 23.69 -5.72 -13.82
C LYS A 40 22.39 -5.98 -14.58
N ILE A 41 21.68 -4.92 -14.95
CA ILE A 41 20.54 -4.93 -15.89
C ILE A 41 20.94 -4.06 -17.08
N LEU A 42 20.93 -4.60 -18.30
CA LEU A 42 21.37 -3.87 -19.51
C LEU A 42 22.74 -3.18 -19.33
N ASN A 43 23.69 -3.89 -18.72
CA ASN A 43 25.03 -3.43 -18.35
C ASN A 43 25.10 -2.29 -17.31
N GLN A 44 23.97 -1.86 -16.72
CA GLN A 44 23.93 -0.91 -15.60
C GLN A 44 23.92 -1.65 -14.26
N PRO A 45 24.68 -1.19 -13.24
CA PRO A 45 24.62 -1.76 -11.90
C PRO A 45 23.20 -1.72 -11.32
N PHE A 46 22.73 -2.83 -10.73
CA PHE A 46 21.38 -2.92 -10.16
C PHE A 46 21.07 -1.77 -9.20
N LYS A 47 22.04 -1.36 -8.38
CA LYS A 47 21.90 -0.25 -7.44
C LYS A 47 21.48 1.05 -8.13
N GLU A 48 22.12 1.38 -9.25
CA GLU A 48 21.82 2.59 -10.02
C GLU A 48 20.43 2.50 -10.66
N VAL A 49 20.12 1.36 -11.29
CA VAL A 49 18.79 1.11 -11.86
C VAL A 49 17.72 1.29 -10.79
N ARG A 50 17.90 0.68 -9.62
CA ARG A 50 16.96 0.78 -8.50
C ARG A 50 16.80 2.21 -7.98
N GLU A 51 17.89 2.98 -7.83
CA GLU A 51 17.81 4.36 -7.37
C GLU A 51 17.10 5.26 -8.39
N ASN A 52 17.40 5.09 -9.68
CA ASN A 52 16.74 5.85 -10.75
C ASN A 52 15.25 5.51 -10.82
N SER A 53 14.89 4.22 -10.85
CA SER A 53 13.48 3.78 -10.86
C SER A 53 12.71 4.27 -9.64
N ARG A 54 13.33 4.32 -8.44
CA ARG A 54 12.68 4.89 -7.25
C ARG A 54 12.31 6.36 -7.43
N LYS A 55 13.22 7.16 -7.97
CA LYS A 55 12.97 8.58 -8.25
C LYS A 55 11.84 8.74 -9.26
N GLU A 56 11.88 7.97 -10.35
CA GLU A 56 10.86 8.01 -11.41
C GLU A 56 9.47 7.63 -10.89
N VAL A 57 9.36 6.56 -10.11
CA VAL A 57 8.09 6.11 -9.52
C VAL A 57 7.51 7.17 -8.59
N VAL A 58 8.33 7.77 -7.72
CA VAL A 58 7.87 8.81 -6.78
C VAL A 58 7.45 10.07 -7.53
N GLN A 59 8.20 10.49 -8.55
CA GLN A 59 7.82 11.62 -9.40
C GLN A 59 6.52 11.35 -10.18
N GLY A 60 6.34 10.14 -10.70
CA GLY A 60 5.11 9.73 -11.36
C GLY A 60 3.92 9.76 -10.41
N ALA A 61 4.08 9.22 -9.20
CA ALA A 61 3.07 9.24 -8.16
C ALA A 61 2.71 10.68 -7.75
N LEU A 62 3.70 11.55 -7.51
CA LEU A 62 3.48 12.96 -7.19
C LEU A 62 2.70 13.69 -8.30
N ARG A 63 3.09 13.51 -9.57
CA ARG A 63 2.36 14.11 -10.71
C ARG A 63 0.90 13.67 -10.75
N PHE A 64 0.62 12.40 -10.46
CA PHE A 64 -0.74 11.89 -10.42
C PHE A 64 -1.52 12.46 -9.22
N SER A 65 -0.95 12.38 -8.02
CA SER A 65 -1.60 12.81 -6.78
C SER A 65 -1.87 14.32 -6.74
N LYS A 66 -1.03 15.15 -7.37
CA LYS A 66 -1.25 16.60 -7.51
C LYS A 66 -2.58 16.98 -8.18
N LYS A 67 -3.19 16.06 -8.95
CA LYS A 67 -4.52 16.27 -9.53
C LYS A 67 -5.65 16.32 -8.50
N PHE A 68 -5.43 15.71 -7.33
CA PHE A 68 -6.41 15.61 -6.24
C PHE A 68 -6.00 16.43 -5.02
N ASP A 69 -4.70 16.63 -4.83
CA ASP A 69 -4.13 17.38 -3.71
C ASP A 69 -2.90 18.18 -4.19
N PRO A 70 -3.07 19.47 -4.56
CA PRO A 70 -1.99 20.29 -5.09
C PRO A 70 -0.76 20.39 -4.17
N ASP A 71 -0.98 20.30 -2.86
CA ASP A 71 0.04 20.48 -1.81
C ASP A 71 0.63 19.15 -1.33
N ILE A 72 0.35 18.04 -2.02
CA ILE A 72 0.78 16.69 -1.60
C ILE A 72 2.29 16.56 -1.38
N GLU A 73 3.09 17.33 -2.10
CA GLU A 73 4.55 17.30 -1.99
C GLU A 73 5.04 17.83 -0.64
N GLU A 74 4.34 18.80 -0.06
CA GLU A 74 4.65 19.35 1.28
C GLU A 74 4.33 18.36 2.40
N LYS A 75 3.46 17.40 2.12
CA LYS A 75 3.02 16.36 3.07
C LYS A 75 3.97 15.16 3.11
N ILE A 76 4.98 15.13 2.24
CA ILE A 76 5.95 14.04 2.15
C ILE A 76 7.28 14.50 2.77
N ASN A 77 7.84 13.66 3.65
CA ASN A 77 9.21 13.86 4.13
C ASN A 77 10.20 13.65 2.97
N PRO A 78 10.92 14.68 2.49
CA PRO A 78 11.85 14.54 1.35
C PRO A 78 13.05 13.63 1.67
N ALA A 79 13.33 13.36 2.95
CA ALA A 79 14.39 12.49 3.42
C ALA A 79 13.93 11.04 3.67
N TYR A 80 12.82 10.61 3.07
CA TYR A 80 12.35 9.23 3.16
C TYR A 80 13.42 8.23 2.70
N GLN A 81 13.60 7.15 3.46
CA GLN A 81 14.53 6.07 3.15
C GLN A 81 13.81 4.85 2.58
N TYR A 82 12.61 4.58 3.10
CA TYR A 82 11.82 3.41 2.75
C TYR A 82 10.64 3.80 1.88
N ILE A 83 10.23 2.89 1.00
CA ILE A 83 8.94 2.97 0.30
C ILE A 83 8.16 1.74 0.74
N ILE A 84 7.02 1.95 1.39
CA ILE A 84 6.09 0.89 1.76
C ILE A 84 5.00 0.89 0.70
N GLN A 85 5.03 -0.14 -0.14
CA GLN A 85 4.13 -0.25 -1.27
C GLN A 85 2.95 -1.16 -0.94
N THR A 86 1.74 -0.68 -1.21
CA THR A 86 0.53 -1.51 -1.29
C THR A 86 0.04 -1.57 -2.73
N GLY A 87 -0.94 -2.44 -3.00
CA GLY A 87 -1.58 -2.48 -4.30
C GLY A 87 -2.99 -3.06 -4.27
N HIS A 88 -3.62 -3.00 -5.44
CA HIS A 88 -5.06 -3.15 -5.63
C HIS A 88 -5.42 -3.93 -6.91
N GLN A 89 -6.51 -4.70 -6.84
CA GLN A 89 -7.31 -5.15 -8.00
C GLN A 89 -8.54 -4.24 -8.13
N PRO A 90 -9.02 -3.88 -9.33
CA PRO A 90 -9.94 -2.80 -9.63
C PRO A 90 -11.39 -3.14 -9.26
N ALA A 91 -11.64 -3.39 -7.98
CA ALA A 91 -12.98 -3.34 -7.42
C ALA A 91 -13.24 -1.94 -6.84
N PHE A 92 -14.36 -1.33 -7.21
CA PHE A 92 -14.76 0.00 -6.74
C PHE A 92 -14.94 0.02 -5.21
N PHE A 93 -15.47 -1.07 -4.64
CA PHE A 93 -15.67 -1.20 -3.20
C PHE A 93 -15.38 -2.63 -2.71
N HIS A 94 -14.32 -2.79 -1.92
CA HIS A 94 -14.07 -4.02 -1.15
C HIS A 94 -13.44 -3.65 0.20
N PRO A 95 -13.90 -4.17 1.34
CA PRO A 95 -13.34 -3.84 2.66
C PRO A 95 -11.83 -4.08 2.76
N GLY A 96 -11.33 -5.14 2.11
CA GLY A 96 -9.89 -5.43 2.06
C GLY A 96 -9.06 -4.39 1.30
N ILE A 97 -9.68 -3.58 0.43
CA ILE A 97 -9.01 -2.50 -0.30
C ILE A 97 -8.89 -1.28 0.60
N TRP A 98 -10.01 -0.87 1.22
CA TRP A 98 -10.05 0.21 2.19
C TRP A 98 -9.09 -0.03 3.35
N MET A 99 -9.08 -1.26 3.88
CA MET A 99 -8.21 -1.63 4.98
C MET A 99 -6.72 -1.45 4.64
N LYS A 100 -6.28 -1.74 3.41
CA LYS A 100 -4.89 -1.51 2.99
C LYS A 100 -4.52 -0.03 2.96
N ASN A 101 -5.41 0.82 2.43
CA ASN A 101 -5.16 2.26 2.35
C ASN A 101 -5.15 2.91 3.72
N ILE A 102 -6.14 2.57 4.56
CA ILE A 102 -6.23 3.06 5.95
C ILE A 102 -5.00 2.57 6.73
N PHE A 103 -4.69 1.28 6.65
CA PHE A 103 -3.53 0.72 7.34
C PHE A 103 -2.22 1.39 6.92
N LEU A 104 -2.00 1.58 5.61
CA LEU A 104 -0.79 2.27 5.13
C LEU A 104 -0.72 3.71 5.65
N ASN A 105 -1.84 4.45 5.62
CA ASN A 105 -1.89 5.81 6.14
C ASN A 105 -1.55 5.87 7.63
N GLU A 106 -2.15 4.99 8.45
CA GLU A 106 -1.88 4.94 9.88
C GLU A 106 -0.44 4.48 10.16
N LEU A 107 0.09 3.54 9.37
CA LEU A 107 1.46 3.08 9.51
C LEU A 107 2.46 4.20 9.25
N ILE A 108 2.30 4.97 8.17
CA ILE A 108 3.22 6.06 7.80
C ILE A 108 3.20 7.21 8.82
N LYS A 109 2.06 7.44 9.48
CA LYS A 109 1.94 8.42 10.58
C LYS A 109 2.53 7.92 11.89
N SER A 110 2.75 6.62 12.03
CA SER A 110 3.30 6.02 13.24
C SER A 110 4.81 6.28 13.36
N PRO A 111 5.35 6.52 14.58
CA PRO A 111 6.78 6.64 14.82
C PRO A 111 7.59 5.42 14.34
N LEU A 112 6.95 4.26 14.21
CA LEU A 112 7.57 3.03 13.71
C LEU A 112 8.08 3.16 12.26
N SER A 113 7.63 4.16 11.51
CA SER A 113 7.97 4.30 10.09
C SER A 113 8.30 5.73 9.65
N ASP A 114 8.78 6.58 10.57
CA ASP A 114 9.12 8.02 10.40
C ASP A 114 9.95 8.39 9.14
N LYS A 115 10.67 7.41 8.56
CA LYS A 115 11.46 7.57 7.31
C LYS A 115 10.89 6.79 6.13
N SER A 116 9.59 6.56 6.11
CA SER A 116 8.91 5.77 5.08
C SER A 116 7.96 6.64 4.29
N LEU A 117 7.89 6.36 2.99
CA LEU A 117 6.87 6.87 2.10
C LEU A 117 5.86 5.76 1.81
N GLY A 118 4.58 6.05 2.03
CA GLY A 118 3.51 5.16 1.59
C GLY A 118 3.22 5.34 0.10
N LEU A 119 3.16 4.25 -0.64
CA LEU A 119 2.80 4.27 -2.06
C LEU A 119 1.73 3.21 -2.33
N ASN A 120 0.59 3.63 -2.88
CA ASN A 120 -0.41 2.70 -3.40
C ASN A 120 -0.27 2.62 -4.92
N ILE A 121 -0.11 1.40 -5.45
CA ILE A 121 -0.03 1.16 -6.89
C ILE A 121 -1.25 0.35 -7.34
N PHE A 122 -1.96 0.87 -8.33
CA PHE A 122 -2.96 0.12 -9.08
C PHE A 122 -2.22 -0.85 -10.03
N LEU A 123 -2.17 -2.13 -9.65
CA LEU A 123 -1.52 -3.21 -10.40
C LEU A 123 -2.59 -4.07 -11.03
N ASP A 124 -3.39 -3.50 -11.92
CA ASP A 124 -4.32 -4.28 -12.70
C ASP A 124 -4.79 -3.54 -13.95
N ASN A 125 -5.09 -4.33 -14.97
CA ASN A 125 -5.69 -3.89 -16.23
C ASN A 125 -7.13 -4.40 -16.36
N ASP A 126 -7.60 -5.19 -15.39
CA ASP A 126 -8.96 -5.71 -15.38
C ASP A 126 -9.96 -4.55 -15.30
N ASN A 127 -11.02 -4.60 -16.10
CA ASN A 127 -12.08 -3.61 -16.01
C ASN A 127 -12.81 -3.77 -14.68
N CYS A 128 -13.18 -2.65 -14.05
CA CYS A 128 -14.04 -2.67 -12.89
C CYS A 128 -15.37 -3.32 -13.27
N LYS A 129 -15.65 -4.51 -12.74
CA LYS A 129 -16.84 -5.30 -13.12
C LYS A 129 -18.13 -4.68 -12.61
N ASP A 130 -18.07 -4.02 -11.45
CA ASP A 130 -19.23 -3.43 -10.77
C ASP A 130 -18.86 -2.07 -10.16
N LEU A 131 -19.63 -1.03 -10.50
CA LEU A 131 -19.56 0.31 -9.90
C LEU A 131 -20.65 0.53 -8.83
N ASN A 132 -21.33 -0.53 -8.42
CA ASN A 132 -22.43 -0.46 -7.45
C ASN A 132 -21.85 -0.53 -6.02
N PHE A 133 -22.41 0.26 -5.11
CA PHE A 133 -22.09 0.18 -3.69
C PHE A 133 -23.38 0.11 -2.88
N SER A 134 -23.53 -0.95 -2.07
CA SER A 134 -24.71 -1.10 -1.25
C SER A 134 -24.64 -0.20 -0.02
N LEU A 135 -25.66 0.62 0.18
CA LEU A 135 -25.80 1.55 1.30
C LEU A 135 -26.84 1.01 2.29
N PRO A 136 -26.62 1.21 3.60
CA PRO A 136 -27.67 0.98 4.58
C PRO A 136 -28.80 1.98 4.34
N ALA A 137 -29.98 1.47 4.05
CA ALA A 137 -31.21 2.22 3.86
C ALA A 137 -32.25 1.81 4.90
N LEU A 138 -33.07 2.76 5.33
CA LEU A 138 -34.25 2.47 6.16
C LEU A 138 -35.41 2.10 5.24
N SER A 139 -35.97 0.91 5.40
CA SER A 139 -37.22 0.56 4.73
C SER A 139 -38.41 1.30 5.34
N SER A 140 -39.53 1.33 4.63
CA SER A 140 -40.78 2.00 5.06
C SER A 140 -41.33 1.52 6.41
N ASN A 141 -40.93 0.33 6.87
CA ASN A 141 -41.28 -0.25 8.17
C ASN A 141 -40.23 0.04 9.27
N GLY A 142 -39.21 0.86 9.02
CA GLY A 142 -38.19 1.25 9.99
C GLY A 142 -37.03 0.26 10.16
N ASN A 143 -37.00 -0.84 9.42
CA ASN A 143 -35.88 -1.79 9.45
C ASN A 143 -34.70 -1.32 8.60
N LEU A 144 -33.48 -1.71 8.98
CA LEU A 144 -32.29 -1.48 8.16
C LEU A 144 -32.24 -2.53 7.04
N ARG A 145 -32.04 -2.10 5.80
CA ARG A 145 -31.76 -2.95 4.62
C ARG A 145 -30.52 -2.45 3.88
N MET A 146 -29.99 -3.27 2.99
CA MET A 146 -28.94 -2.85 2.04
C MET A 146 -29.60 -2.56 0.69
N GLU A 147 -29.32 -1.39 0.12
CA GLU A 147 -29.66 -1.01 -1.26
C GLU A 147 -28.40 -0.83 -2.08
#